data_AF-A0A147BKV6-F1
#
_entry.id   AF-A0A147BKV6-F1
#
_cell.length_a   1.000
_cell.length_b   1.000
_cell.length_c   1.000
_cell.angle_alpha   90.00
_cell.angle_beta   90.00
_cell.angle_gamma   90.00
#
_symmetry.space_group_name_H-M   'P 1'
#
loop_
_entity.id
_entity.type
_entity.pdbx_description
1 polymer ?
#
loop_
_entity_poly.entity_id
_entity_poly.type
_entity_poly.pdbx_seq_one_letter_code
_entity_poly.pdbx_strand_id
1 'polypeptide(L)'
;VCSTEVAATAPFRSNGNTCITQHELFALLCLHGDLLAVHARHVQYYNPTYLECTDHNRKLRFAAYRIFVWCVWGWLGQGNRQRLPACVLRRFREAFPSPEYVTFAWA
;
A
#
# COMPACT_ATOMS: atom_id res chain seq x y z
N VAL A 1 -9.54 2.03 -11.47
CA VAL A 1 -8.53 3.10 -11.58
C VAL A 1 -7.17 2.47 -11.82
N CYS A 2 -6.58 2.66 -12.99
CA CYS A 2 -5.22 2.21 -13.28
C CYS A 2 -4.19 3.16 -12.63
N SER A 3 -2.94 2.73 -12.41
CA SER A 3 -1.91 3.66 -11.88
C SER A 3 -1.65 4.81 -12.84
N THR A 4 -1.84 4.62 -14.14
CA THR A 4 -1.71 5.67 -15.17
C THR A 4 -2.66 6.84 -14.94
N GLU A 5 -3.84 6.57 -14.37
CA GLU A 5 -4.89 7.56 -14.08
C GLU A 5 -4.62 8.34 -12.77
N VAL A 6 -3.66 7.91 -11.96
CA VAL A 6 -3.30 8.57 -10.70
C VAL A 6 -2.07 9.45 -10.92
N ALA A 7 -2.29 10.76 -11.08
CA ALA A 7 -1.24 11.74 -11.36
C ALA A 7 -0.08 11.71 -10.35
N ALA A 8 -0.37 11.51 -9.06
CA ALA A 8 0.64 11.44 -8.01
C ALA A 8 1.64 10.28 -8.18
N THR A 9 1.32 9.25 -8.96
CA THR A 9 2.24 8.13 -9.23
C THR A 9 3.22 8.41 -10.37
N ALA A 10 3.10 9.55 -11.08
CA ALA A 10 3.96 9.89 -12.22
C ALA A 10 5.47 9.89 -11.92
N PRO A 11 5.96 10.38 -10.76
CA PRO A 11 7.40 10.37 -10.44
C PRO A 11 8.00 8.96 -10.39
N PHE A 12 7.20 7.94 -10.09
CA PHE A 12 7.65 6.55 -10.01
C PHE A 12 7.62 5.82 -11.36
N ARG A 13 7.26 6.50 -12.45
CA ARG A 13 7.15 5.92 -13.81
C ARG A 13 8.26 6.39 -14.76
N SER A 14 9.20 7.23 -14.32
CA SER A 14 10.09 7.99 -15.20
C SER A 14 11.28 7.24 -15.84
N ASN A 15 11.49 5.95 -15.57
CA ASN A 15 12.66 5.19 -16.08
C ASN A 15 12.28 4.03 -17.01
N GLY A 16 11.33 4.24 -17.95
CA GLY A 16 10.87 3.20 -18.88
C GLY A 16 9.83 2.23 -18.31
N ASN A 17 9.41 2.42 -17.06
CA ASN A 17 8.34 1.64 -16.43
C ASN A 17 6.96 2.21 -16.77
N THR A 18 6.14 1.38 -17.41
CA THR A 18 4.74 1.75 -17.73
C THR A 18 3.83 1.74 -16.50
N CYS A 19 4.19 0.97 -15.47
CA CYS A 19 3.40 0.82 -14.24
C CYS A 19 4.25 0.99 -12.99
N ILE A 20 3.70 1.64 -11.96
CA ILE A 20 4.38 1.84 -10.66
C ILE A 20 4.78 0.51 -9.99
N THR A 21 4.05 -0.57 -10.27
CA THR A 21 4.36 -1.91 -9.71
C THR A 21 5.62 -2.53 -10.30
N GLN A 22 6.16 -1.99 -11.41
CA GLN A 22 7.42 -2.41 -12.01
C GLN A 22 8.62 -1.66 -11.41
N HIS A 23 8.37 -0.62 -10.62
CA HIS A 23 9.43 0.14 -9.99
C HIS A 23 10.11 -0.66 -8.88
N GLU A 24 11.43 -0.64 -8.82
CA GLU A 24 12.20 -1.41 -7.83
C GLU A 24 11.84 -1.04 -6.40
N LEU A 25 11.72 0.26 -6.10
CA LEU A 25 11.28 0.73 -4.77
C LEU A 25 9.87 0.22 -4.39
N PHE A 26 9.00 -0.07 -5.36
CA PHE A 26 7.68 -0.64 -5.05
C PHE A 26 7.84 -2.06 -4.49
N ALA A 27 8.66 -2.89 -5.15
CA ALA A 27 8.92 -4.25 -4.67
C ALA A 27 9.63 -4.23 -3.31
N LEU A 28 10.66 -3.38 -3.17
CA LEU A 28 11.43 -3.26 -1.95
C LEU A 28 10.58 -2.80 -0.76
N LEU A 29 9.83 -1.71 -0.89
CA LEU A 29 9.12 -1.12 0.24
C LEU A 29 7.76 -1.77 0.51
N CYS A 30 7.07 -2.22 -0.55
CA CYS A 30 5.67 -2.61 -0.44
C CYS A 30 5.43 -4.12 -0.57
N LEU A 31 6.44 -4.93 -0.92
CA LEU A 31 6.31 -6.39 -1.06
C LEU A 31 7.36 -7.19 -0.27
N HIS A 32 8.50 -6.60 0.10
CA HIS A 32 9.52 -7.28 0.90
C HIS A 32 9.04 -7.49 2.34
N GLY A 33 8.90 -8.76 2.76
CA GLY A 33 8.33 -9.13 4.06
C GLY A 33 9.01 -8.47 5.26
N ASP A 34 10.34 -8.52 5.32
CA ASP A 34 11.09 -7.96 6.47
C ASP A 34 10.98 -6.44 6.58
N LEU A 35 11.05 -5.72 5.45
CA LEU A 35 10.89 -4.27 5.45
C LEU A 35 9.46 -3.86 5.81
N LEU A 36 8.47 -4.62 5.34
CA LEU A 36 7.08 -4.42 5.75
C LEU A 36 6.85 -4.75 7.23
N ALA A 37 7.53 -5.74 7.79
CA ALA A 37 7.44 -6.04 9.22
C ALA A 37 7.99 -4.90 10.06
N VAL A 38 9.13 -4.32 9.65
CA VAL A 38 9.68 -3.09 10.27
C VAL A 38 8.68 -1.94 10.15
N HIS A 39 8.10 -1.73 8.96
CA HIS A 39 7.11 -0.68 8.76
C HIS A 39 5.82 -0.91 9.58
N ALA A 40 5.35 -2.15 9.67
CA ALA A 40 4.19 -2.52 10.48
C ALA A 40 4.42 -2.20 11.96
N ARG A 41 5.62 -2.50 12.48
CA ARG A 41 6.01 -2.13 13.86
C ARG A 41 6.01 -0.61 14.06
N HIS A 42 6.52 0.14 13.09
CA HIS A 42 6.46 1.59 13.11
C HIS A 42 5.01 2.11 13.12
N VAL A 43 4.15 1.59 12.26
CA VAL A 43 2.72 1.94 12.23
C VAL A 43 2.03 1.62 13.55
N GLN A 44 2.31 0.44 14.13
CA GLN A 44 1.74 0.02 15.41
C GLN A 44 2.16 0.93 16.57
N TYR A 45 3.41 1.41 16.57
CA TYR A 45 3.89 2.32 17.60
C TYR A 45 3.11 3.64 17.62
N TYR A 46 2.87 4.23 16.45
CA TYR A 46 2.14 5.51 16.34
C TYR A 46 0.62 5.37 16.27
N ASN A 47 0.10 4.22 15.86
CA ASN A 47 -1.33 3.94 15.66
C ASN A 47 -1.66 2.50 16.09
N PRO A 48 -1.64 2.21 17.41
CA PRO A 48 -1.70 0.83 17.92
C PRO A 48 -2.96 0.07 17.45
N THR A 49 -4.10 0.75 17.40
CA THR A 49 -5.39 0.17 17.02
C THR A 49 -5.49 -0.26 15.56
N TYR A 50 -4.65 0.26 14.67
CA TYR A 50 -4.73 -0.04 13.23
C TYR A 50 -4.26 -1.45 12.88
N LEU A 51 -3.47 -2.08 13.74
CA LEU A 51 -2.89 -3.40 13.53
C LEU A 51 -3.32 -4.41 14.60
N GLU A 52 -4.37 -4.10 15.37
CA GLU A 52 -5.02 -5.03 16.31
C GLU A 52 -5.80 -6.11 15.54
N CYS A 53 -5.07 -7.07 14.97
CA CYS A 53 -5.63 -8.34 14.51
C CYS A 53 -4.62 -9.47 14.70
N THR A 54 -5.06 -10.72 14.59
CA THR A 54 -4.18 -11.89 14.65
C THR A 54 -3.65 -12.31 13.28
N ASP A 55 -4.34 -11.92 12.19
CA ASP A 55 -3.96 -12.23 10.81
C ASP A 55 -2.69 -11.46 10.38
N HIS A 56 -1.60 -12.20 10.24
CA HIS A 56 -0.31 -11.66 9.81
C HIS A 56 -0.36 -11.04 8.40
N ASN A 57 -1.03 -11.68 7.44
CA ASN A 57 -1.16 -11.17 6.08
C ASN A 57 -1.99 -9.89 6.05
N ARG A 58 -3.01 -9.78 6.90
CA ARG A 58 -3.78 -8.53 7.05
C ARG A 58 -2.90 -7.40 7.57
N LYS A 59 -2.00 -7.64 8.53
CA LYS A 59 -1.05 -6.62 9.01
C LYS A 59 -0.11 -6.17 7.92
N LEU A 60 0.48 -7.11 7.17
CA LEU A 60 1.37 -6.81 6.07
C LEU A 60 0.66 -6.04 4.94
N ARG A 61 -0.57 -6.43 4.56
CA ARG A 61 -1.39 -5.67 3.60
C ARG A 61 -1.61 -4.24 4.06
N PHE A 62 -1.98 -4.05 5.32
CA PHE A 62 -2.23 -2.72 5.86
C PHE A 62 -0.96 -1.86 5.85
N ALA A 63 0.17 -2.43 6.27
CA ALA A 63 1.47 -1.77 6.21
C ALA A 63 1.85 -1.41 4.75
N ALA A 64 1.63 -2.32 3.80
CA ALA A 64 1.88 -2.09 2.38
C ALA A 64 1.02 -0.95 1.81
N TYR A 65 -0.27 -0.90 2.17
CA TYR A 65 -1.14 0.22 1.80
C TYR A 65 -0.61 1.55 2.36
N ARG A 66 -0.21 1.57 3.64
CA ARG A 66 0.27 2.77 4.32
C ARG A 66 1.57 3.31 3.74
N ILE A 67 2.58 2.46 3.55
CA ILE A 67 3.86 2.90 2.98
C ILE A 67 3.69 3.36 1.54
N PHE A 68 2.88 2.66 0.73
CA PHE A 68 2.59 3.07 -0.64
C PHE A 68 1.94 4.45 -0.68
N VAL A 69 0.92 4.66 0.16
CA VAL A 69 0.24 5.94 0.26
C VAL A 69 1.20 7.05 0.66
N TRP A 70 2.08 6.78 1.62
CA TRP A 70 3.12 7.71 2.04
C TRP A 70 4.10 8.04 0.91
N CYS A 71 4.56 7.05 0.15
CA CYS A 71 5.48 7.27 -0.97
C CYS A 71 4.86 8.14 -2.07
N VAL A 72 3.58 7.96 -2.35
CA VAL A 72 2.90 8.63 -3.47
C VAL A 72 2.34 10.00 -3.09
N TRP A 73 1.77 10.15 -1.91
CA TRP A 73 1.08 11.38 -1.48
C TRP A 73 1.67 12.01 -0.22
N GLY A 74 2.61 11.36 0.45
CA GLY A 74 3.12 11.82 1.75
C GLY A 74 2.06 11.73 2.85
N TRP A 75 1.96 12.80 3.63
CA TRP A 75 0.98 12.89 4.70
C TRP A 75 -0.41 13.26 4.14
N LEU A 76 -1.35 12.33 4.25
CA LEU A 76 -2.77 12.58 4.01
C LEU A 76 -3.44 12.82 5.37
N GLY A 77 -3.87 14.07 5.61
CA GLY A 77 -4.66 14.43 6.79
C GLY A 77 -5.97 13.63 6.90
N GLN A 78 -6.67 13.78 8.03
CA GLN A 78 -7.94 13.08 8.25
C GLN A 78 -8.97 13.45 7.17
N GLY A 79 -9.76 12.46 6.74
CA GLY A 79 -10.79 12.63 5.70
C GLY A 79 -10.26 12.62 4.26
N ASN A 80 -8.96 12.83 4.03
CA ASN A 80 -8.38 12.82 2.69
C ASN A 80 -8.01 11.39 2.23
N ARG A 81 -9.04 10.59 1.93
CA ARG A 81 -8.85 9.19 1.49
C ARG A 81 -8.53 9.13 0.00
N GLN A 82 -7.38 8.58 -0.34
CA GLN A 82 -6.97 8.35 -1.73
C GLN A 82 -7.29 6.92 -2.18
N ARG A 83 -7.84 6.77 -3.39
CA ARG A 83 -8.10 5.45 -3.98
C ARG A 83 -6.81 4.86 -4.54
N LEU A 84 -6.44 3.67 -4.07
CA LEU A 84 -5.28 2.96 -4.60
C LEU A 84 -5.54 2.48 -6.04
N PRO A 85 -4.51 2.49 -6.91
CA PRO A 85 -4.57 1.88 -8.22
C PRO A 85 -4.91 0.38 -8.16
N ALA A 86 -5.69 -0.10 -9.13
CA ALA A 86 -6.09 -1.51 -9.22
C ALA A 86 -4.89 -2.45 -9.44
N CYS A 87 -3.88 -2.03 -10.20
CA CYS A 87 -2.65 -2.78 -10.40
C CYS A 87 -1.89 -2.98 -9.09
N VAL A 88 -1.82 -1.95 -8.26
CA VAL A 88 -1.18 -1.97 -6.94
C VAL A 88 -1.98 -2.87 -5.98
N LEU A 89 -3.29 -2.69 -5.92
CA LEU A 89 -4.17 -3.55 -5.11
C LEU A 89 -4.02 -5.03 -5.48
N ARG A 90 -3.96 -5.35 -6.78
CA ARG A 90 -3.75 -6.72 -7.25
C ARG A 90 -2.45 -7.31 -6.71
N ARG A 91 -1.33 -6.60 -6.85
CA ARG A 91 -0.03 -7.06 -6.34
C ARG A 91 -0.03 -7.28 -4.83
N PHE A 92 -0.68 -6.40 -4.07
CA PHE A 92 -0.81 -6.57 -2.62
C PHE A 92 -1.64 -7.78 -2.23
N ARG A 93 -2.69 -8.09 -2.98
CA ARG A 93 -3.54 -9.27 -2.74
C ARG A 93 -2.82 -10.58 -3.09
N GLU A 94 -2.03 -10.57 -4.16
CA GLU A 94 -1.19 -11.71 -4.57
C GLU A 94 -0.09 -11.99 -3.54
N ALA A 95 0.62 -10.95 -3.08
CA ALA A 95 1.70 -11.11 -2.10
C ALA A 95 1.20 -11.48 -0.70
N PHE A 96 0.02 -10.96 -0.31
CA PHE A 96 -0.55 -11.16 1.02
C PHE A 96 -2.02 -11.59 0.87
N PRO A 97 -2.29 -12.89 0.72
CA PRO A 97 -3.64 -13.39 0.45
C PRO A 97 -4.59 -13.27 1.65
N SER A 98 -5.88 -13.11 1.37
CA SER A 98 -7.00 -13.08 2.34
C SER A 98 -8.12 -13.99 1.84
N PRO A 99 -8.84 -14.71 2.73
CA PRO A 99 -10.03 -15.46 2.32
C PRO A 99 -11.14 -14.53 1.79
N GLU A 100 -11.25 -13.34 2.37
CA GLU A 100 -12.23 -12.33 1.97
C GLU A 100 -11.55 -10.97 1.72
N TYR A 101 -11.97 -10.28 0.66
CA TYR A 101 -11.55 -8.92 0.37
C TYR A 101 -12.76 -7.98 0.41
N VAL A 102 -12.81 -7.14 1.43
CA VAL A 102 -13.80 -6.07 1.50
C VAL A 102 -13.41 -4.97 0.52
N THR A 103 -14.32 -4.62 -0.39
CA THR A 103 -14.12 -3.46 -1.26
C THR A 103 -14.31 -2.18 -0.44
N PHE A 104 -13.52 -1.15 -0.74
CA PHE A 104 -13.67 0.15 -0.10
C PHE A 104 -15.04 0.76 -0.46
N ALA A 105 -15.90 0.96 0.56
CA ALA A 105 -17.15 1.69 0.44
C ALA A 105 -16.97 3.10 1.03
N TRP A 106 -17.55 4.11 0.37
CA TRP A 106 -17.76 5.40 1.01
C TRP A 106 -18.91 5.24 2.01
N ALA A 107 -18.72 5.77 3.21
CA ALA A 107 -19.78 5.93 4.20
C ALA A 107 -20.22 7.40 4.17
#